data_AF-A0A348G439-F1
#
_entry.id   AF-A0A348G439-F1
#
_cell.length_a   1.000
_cell.length_b   1.000
_cell.length_c   1.000
_cell.angle_alpha   90.00
_cell.angle_beta   90.00
_cell.angle_gamma   90.00
#
_symmetry.space_group_name_H-M   'P 1'
#
loop_
_entity.id
_entity.type
_entity.pdbx_description
1 polymer ?
#
loop_
_entity_poly.entity_id
_entity_poly.type
_entity_poly.pdbx_seq_one_letter_code
_entity_poly.pdbx_strand_id
1 'polypeptide(L)'
;MKRARRLAANALMAVSLLAAPAAAEQDACEVTDGLVQAAFPMPYAAEAVAAKRLEVAVIGSASSVLAGKAGTGRAYPAQLEAALAAALPGVAVRVTTHAKSKQSASEQETTIGRLLAGRKPSLVVWQTGTVDAIRAIDPEEFRDALERGVETLQAQGVDVVLMNMQFSPRTETMISLGPYADQMRFVALQRSANLFDRLAVMKDWNERGTFDLSVETRKIDMAADVHACIGRLLARLVVEGIALPTSGQTAK
;
A
#
# COMPACT_ATOMS: atom_id res chain seq x y z
N MET A 1 24.15 87.54 5.23
CA MET A 1 23.28 87.34 6.42
C MET A 1 22.09 86.47 6.03
N LYS A 2 21.72 85.54 6.93
CA LYS A 2 20.43 84.82 7.07
C LYS A 2 20.06 83.67 6.09
N ARG A 3 20.37 82.46 6.59
CA ARG A 3 19.61 81.19 6.62
C ARG A 3 18.27 81.12 5.87
N ALA A 4 18.07 79.99 5.17
CA ALA A 4 16.79 79.28 5.16
C ALA A 4 17.03 77.76 5.09
N ARG A 5 16.74 77.08 6.20
CA ARG A 5 16.56 75.63 6.31
C ARG A 5 15.30 75.23 5.54
N ARG A 6 15.33 74.11 4.82
CA ARG A 6 14.14 73.27 4.62
C ARG A 6 14.49 71.80 4.88
N LEU A 7 13.61 71.18 5.66
CA LEU A 7 13.68 69.85 6.23
C LEU A 7 13.09 68.80 5.28
N ALA A 8 13.71 67.61 5.35
CA ALA A 8 13.15 66.25 5.35
C ALA A 8 12.02 65.83 4.38
N ALA A 9 12.25 64.71 3.70
CA ALA A 9 11.38 63.53 3.80
C ALA A 9 12.16 62.27 3.36
N ASN A 10 12.62 61.48 4.33
CA ASN A 10 13.09 60.10 4.10
C ASN A 10 11.87 59.20 3.89
N ALA A 11 11.66 58.71 2.67
CA ALA A 11 10.70 57.65 2.40
C ALA A 11 11.37 56.29 2.65
N LEU A 12 11.19 55.72 3.85
CA LEU A 12 11.45 54.30 4.10
C LEU A 12 10.32 53.49 3.45
N MET A 13 10.61 52.87 2.31
CA MET A 13 9.72 51.93 1.65
C MET A 13 9.86 50.58 2.35
N ALA A 14 8.93 50.26 3.25
CA ALA A 14 8.85 48.93 3.87
C ALA A 14 8.39 47.93 2.80
N VAL A 15 9.32 47.12 2.29
CA VAL A 15 9.01 45.98 1.43
C VAL A 15 8.51 44.86 2.34
N SER A 16 7.20 44.76 2.48
CA SER A 16 6.55 43.62 3.12
C SER A 16 6.65 42.40 2.19
N LEU A 17 7.59 41.52 2.46
CA LEU A 17 7.60 40.15 1.91
C LEU A 17 6.36 39.43 2.42
N LEU A 18 5.31 39.38 1.60
CA LEU A 18 4.21 38.43 1.74
C LEU A 18 4.78 37.05 1.44
N ALA A 19 5.31 36.38 2.46
CA ALA A 19 5.47 34.93 2.43
C ALA A 19 4.07 34.34 2.37
N ALA A 20 3.63 33.97 1.17
CA ALA A 20 2.44 33.14 1.02
C ALA A 20 2.66 31.86 1.83
N PRO A 21 1.71 31.43 2.69
CA PRO A 21 1.81 30.11 3.27
C PRO A 21 1.79 29.14 2.10
N ALA A 22 2.85 28.33 1.96
CA ALA A 22 2.74 27.10 1.21
C ALA A 22 1.61 26.33 1.90
N ALA A 23 0.42 26.32 1.28
CA ALA A 23 -0.62 25.39 1.68
C ALA A 23 0.04 24.02 1.56
N ALA A 24 0.35 23.41 2.70
CA ALA A 24 0.64 21.99 2.74
C ALA A 24 -0.60 21.34 2.12
N GLU A 25 -0.47 20.92 0.87
CA GLU A 25 -1.43 20.05 0.21
C GLU A 25 -1.62 18.91 1.21
N GLN A 26 -2.78 18.84 1.87
CA GLN A 26 -3.10 17.70 2.72
C GLN A 26 -2.84 16.48 1.86
N ASP A 27 -1.92 15.60 2.27
CA ASP A 27 -1.58 14.43 1.48
C ASP A 27 -2.89 13.69 1.26
N ALA A 28 -3.38 13.68 0.01
CA ALA A 28 -4.70 13.11 -0.31
C ALA A 28 -4.79 11.62 0.07
N CYS A 29 -3.68 11.01 0.47
CA CYS A 29 -3.57 9.64 0.93
C CYS A 29 -3.45 9.49 2.45
N GLU A 30 -3.61 10.58 3.20
CA GLU A 30 -3.64 10.55 4.66
C GLU A 30 -4.76 9.62 5.14
N VAL A 31 -4.45 8.86 6.18
CA VAL A 31 -5.35 7.90 6.84
C VAL A 31 -5.29 8.12 8.34
N THR A 32 -6.29 7.67 9.08
CA THR A 32 -6.24 7.63 10.54
C THR A 32 -4.92 7.03 11.05
N ASP A 33 -4.32 7.64 12.07
CA ASP A 33 -3.09 7.18 12.70
C ASP A 33 -3.19 5.71 13.13
N GLY A 34 -2.11 4.95 12.89
CA GLY A 34 -2.03 3.52 13.21
C GLY A 34 -2.78 2.59 12.24
N LEU A 35 -3.51 3.12 11.25
CA LEU A 35 -4.24 2.28 10.28
C LEU A 35 -3.32 1.53 9.31
N VAL A 36 -2.17 2.13 8.98
CA VAL A 36 -1.13 1.50 8.17
C VAL A 36 0.19 1.60 8.93
N GLN A 37 0.58 0.50 9.55
CA GLN A 37 1.80 0.36 10.33
C GLN A 37 2.32 -1.08 10.23
N ALA A 38 3.63 -1.24 10.08
CA ALA A 38 4.23 -2.57 10.12
C ALA A 38 4.20 -3.13 11.56
N ALA A 39 3.65 -4.33 11.72
CA ALA A 39 3.60 -5.03 13.00
C ALA A 39 4.78 -6.01 13.16
N PHE A 40 5.33 -6.50 12.05
CA PHE A 40 6.37 -7.54 12.04
C PHE A 40 7.55 -7.15 11.16
N PRO A 41 8.79 -7.55 11.52
CA PRO A 41 9.95 -7.31 10.69
C PRO A 41 9.89 -8.08 9.36
N MET A 42 10.52 -7.52 8.33
CA MET A 42 10.67 -8.14 7.00
C MET A 42 12.15 -8.40 6.70
N PRO A 43 12.75 -9.43 7.32
CA PRO A 43 14.19 -9.70 7.23
C PRO A 43 14.69 -9.96 5.82
N TYR A 44 13.94 -10.69 4.99
CA TYR A 44 14.40 -11.06 3.65
C TYR A 44 14.37 -9.86 2.70
N ALA A 45 13.39 -8.97 2.84
CA ALA A 45 13.35 -7.69 2.17
C ALA A 45 14.48 -6.77 2.65
N ALA A 46 14.79 -6.78 3.96
CA ALA A 46 15.91 -6.02 4.51
C ALA A 46 17.28 -6.49 3.96
N GLU A 47 17.50 -7.80 3.90
CA GLU A 47 18.69 -8.40 3.26
C GLU A 47 18.80 -8.02 1.78
N ALA A 48 17.68 -8.07 1.04
CA ALA A 48 17.62 -7.68 -0.37
C ALA A 48 17.97 -6.19 -0.58
N VAL A 49 17.47 -5.31 0.30
CA VAL A 49 17.81 -3.88 0.31
C VAL A 49 19.28 -3.65 0.62
N ALA A 50 19.86 -4.37 1.59
CA ALA A 50 21.29 -4.31 1.89
C ALA A 50 22.15 -4.74 0.69
N ALA A 51 21.68 -5.74 -0.07
CA ALA A 51 22.26 -6.19 -1.34
C ALA A 51 21.95 -5.26 -2.54
N LYS A 52 21.34 -4.10 -2.31
CA LYS A 52 20.99 -3.08 -3.32
C LYS A 52 20.06 -3.57 -4.43
N ARG A 53 19.27 -4.61 -4.18
CA ARG A 53 18.26 -5.09 -5.14
C ARG A 53 17.06 -5.70 -4.43
N LEU A 54 15.89 -5.10 -4.61
CA LEU A 54 14.63 -5.53 -4.01
C LEU A 54 13.67 -6.01 -5.11
N GLU A 55 13.33 -7.30 -5.08
CA GLU A 55 12.35 -7.92 -5.99
C GLU A 55 11.07 -8.20 -5.20
N VAL A 56 9.97 -7.58 -5.60
CA VAL A 56 8.65 -7.72 -5.00
C VAL A 56 7.70 -8.37 -6.00
N ALA A 57 6.92 -9.34 -5.58
CA ALA A 57 5.82 -9.87 -6.39
C ALA A 57 4.46 -9.48 -5.78
N VAL A 58 3.56 -8.97 -6.61
CA VAL A 58 2.17 -8.75 -6.25
C VAL A 58 1.32 -9.89 -6.80
N ILE A 59 0.74 -10.69 -5.93
CA ILE A 59 -0.31 -11.67 -6.30
C ILE A 59 -1.64 -10.98 -6.06
N GLY A 60 -2.45 -10.82 -7.10
CA GLY A 60 -3.65 -10.00 -6.99
C GLY A 60 -4.81 -10.45 -7.86
N SER A 61 -5.87 -9.65 -7.82
CA SER A 61 -7.12 -9.86 -8.55
C SER A 61 -7.34 -8.77 -9.61
N ALA A 62 -8.56 -8.69 -10.16
CA ALA A 62 -8.97 -7.58 -11.03
C ALA A 62 -8.71 -6.20 -10.39
N SER A 63 -8.78 -6.10 -9.06
CA SER A 63 -8.52 -4.86 -8.30
C SER A 63 -7.04 -4.46 -8.23
N SER A 64 -6.13 -5.25 -8.80
CA SER A 64 -4.70 -4.96 -8.84
C SER A 64 -4.25 -4.35 -10.17
N VAL A 65 -5.17 -4.13 -11.10
CA VAL A 65 -4.91 -3.53 -12.41
C VAL A 65 -5.92 -2.44 -12.69
N LEU A 66 -5.52 -1.45 -13.49
CA LEU A 66 -6.42 -0.48 -14.07
C LEU A 66 -6.57 -0.74 -15.57
N ALA A 67 -7.77 -0.53 -16.08
CA ALA A 67 -8.08 -0.70 -17.49
C ALA A 67 -7.39 0.37 -18.37
N GLY A 68 -7.27 0.08 -19.66
CA GLY A 68 -6.72 1.01 -20.65
C GLY A 68 -5.19 0.98 -20.78
N LYS A 69 -4.68 1.54 -21.88
CA LYS A 69 -3.25 1.47 -22.27
C LYS A 69 -2.28 2.05 -21.24
N ALA A 70 -2.71 3.06 -20.47
CA ALA A 70 -1.92 3.69 -19.41
C ALA A 70 -2.21 3.12 -18.01
N GLY A 71 -3.16 2.19 -17.87
CA GLY A 71 -3.63 1.70 -16.59
C GLY A 71 -2.57 0.91 -15.82
N THR A 72 -1.69 0.18 -16.51
CA THR A 72 -0.60 -0.59 -15.87
C THR A 72 0.35 0.29 -15.06
N GLY A 73 0.71 1.47 -15.58
CA GLY A 73 1.58 2.43 -14.89
C GLY A 73 0.88 3.22 -13.77
N ARG A 74 -0.45 3.29 -13.79
CA ARG A 74 -1.25 4.01 -12.78
C ARG A 74 -1.80 3.09 -11.68
N ALA A 75 -1.75 1.77 -11.88
CA ALA A 75 -2.19 0.80 -10.88
C ALA A 75 -1.22 0.73 -9.69
N TYR A 76 -1.75 0.34 -8.53
CA TYR A 76 -1.00 0.36 -7.27
C TYR A 76 0.32 -0.42 -7.32
N PRO A 77 0.49 -1.54 -8.08
CA PRO A 77 1.78 -2.21 -8.14
C PRO A 77 2.89 -1.35 -8.77
N ALA A 78 2.57 -0.57 -9.80
CA ALA A 78 3.53 0.36 -10.41
C ALA A 78 3.80 1.56 -9.49
N GLN A 79 2.76 2.04 -8.80
CA GLN A 79 2.89 3.12 -7.82
C GLN A 79 3.72 2.68 -6.59
N LEU A 80 3.59 1.41 -6.17
CA LEU A 80 4.43 0.77 -5.17
C LEU A 80 5.89 0.73 -5.62
N GLU A 81 6.17 0.32 -6.86
CA GLU A 81 7.54 0.30 -7.40
C GLU A 81 8.18 1.69 -7.33
N ALA A 82 7.46 2.71 -7.82
CA ALA A 82 7.93 4.09 -7.82
C ALA A 82 8.16 4.62 -6.40
N ALA A 83 7.23 4.38 -5.47
CA ALA A 83 7.33 4.84 -4.10
C ALA A 83 8.48 4.15 -3.33
N LEU A 84 8.66 2.84 -3.52
CA LEU A 84 9.79 2.09 -2.95
C LEU A 84 11.12 2.58 -3.52
N ALA A 85 11.21 2.80 -4.83
CA ALA A 85 12.44 3.32 -5.46
C ALA A 85 12.81 4.71 -4.94
N ALA A 86 11.82 5.57 -4.67
CA ALA A 86 12.03 6.88 -4.07
C ALA A 86 12.48 6.77 -2.59
N ALA A 87 11.89 5.87 -1.82
CA ALA A 87 12.20 5.67 -0.40
C ALA A 87 13.54 4.94 -0.16
N LEU A 88 14.03 4.19 -1.15
CA LEU A 88 15.25 3.35 -1.05
C LEU A 88 16.30 3.79 -2.08
N PRO A 89 16.92 4.97 -1.92
CA PRO A 89 17.89 5.49 -2.88
C PRO A 89 19.08 4.53 -3.04
N GLY A 90 19.42 4.23 -4.30
CA GLY A 90 20.51 3.33 -4.66
C GLY A 90 20.17 1.84 -4.61
N VAL A 91 18.91 1.47 -4.36
CA VAL A 91 18.41 0.09 -4.47
C VAL A 91 17.70 -0.09 -5.80
N ALA A 92 18.06 -1.12 -6.56
CA ALA A 92 17.30 -1.52 -7.75
C ALA A 92 16.00 -2.21 -7.32
N VAL A 93 14.87 -1.49 -7.40
CA VAL A 93 13.54 -2.01 -7.06
C VAL A 93 12.85 -2.53 -8.32
N ARG A 94 12.25 -3.72 -8.23
CA ARG A 94 11.38 -4.29 -9.25
C ARG A 94 10.11 -4.86 -8.62
N VAL A 95 8.96 -4.52 -9.17
CA VAL A 95 7.66 -5.09 -8.79
C VAL A 95 7.06 -5.86 -9.96
N THR A 96 6.86 -7.17 -9.80
CA THR A 96 6.17 -8.00 -10.78
C THR A 96 4.71 -8.22 -10.38
N THR A 97 3.78 -8.04 -11.31
CA THR A 97 2.34 -8.18 -11.03
C THR A 97 1.79 -9.46 -11.63
N HIS A 98 1.22 -10.30 -10.77
CA HIS A 98 0.50 -11.52 -11.10
C HIS A 98 -0.98 -11.36 -10.73
N ALA A 99 -1.66 -10.51 -11.50
CA ALA A 99 -3.08 -10.22 -11.31
C ALA A 99 -3.94 -11.09 -12.23
N LYS A 100 -4.67 -12.04 -11.63
CA LYS A 100 -5.64 -12.88 -12.35
C LYS A 100 -7.02 -12.67 -11.77
N SER A 101 -7.98 -12.36 -12.63
CA SER A 101 -9.37 -12.13 -12.21
C SER A 101 -10.04 -13.46 -11.83
N LYS A 102 -11.04 -13.38 -10.95
CA LYS A 102 -11.94 -14.49 -10.59
C LYS A 102 -11.24 -15.70 -9.95
N GLN A 103 -10.15 -15.48 -9.22
CA GLN A 103 -9.49 -16.52 -8.42
C GLN A 103 -9.76 -16.32 -6.92
N SER A 104 -10.10 -17.40 -6.22
CA SER A 104 -10.09 -17.48 -4.75
C SER A 104 -8.66 -17.52 -4.20
N ALA A 105 -8.48 -17.44 -2.88
CA ALA A 105 -7.18 -17.61 -2.24
C ALA A 105 -6.56 -18.98 -2.57
N SER A 106 -7.34 -20.05 -2.45
CA SER A 106 -6.92 -21.42 -2.79
C SER A 106 -6.48 -21.54 -4.26
N GLU A 107 -7.21 -20.93 -5.21
CA GLU A 107 -6.83 -20.94 -6.62
C GLU A 107 -5.55 -20.12 -6.91
N GLN A 108 -5.25 -19.11 -6.09
CA GLN A 108 -4.02 -18.32 -6.20
C GLN A 108 -2.78 -19.06 -5.68
N GLU A 109 -2.91 -20.13 -4.89
CA GLU A 109 -1.77 -20.95 -4.43
C GLU A 109 -0.95 -21.50 -5.62
N THR A 110 -1.58 -21.79 -6.76
CA THR A 110 -0.87 -22.18 -7.99
C THR A 110 0.06 -21.07 -8.52
N THR A 111 -0.28 -19.80 -8.28
CA THR A 111 0.60 -18.67 -8.60
C THR A 111 1.78 -18.60 -7.63
N ILE A 112 1.57 -18.88 -6.35
CA ILE A 112 2.64 -18.98 -5.34
C ILE A 112 3.65 -20.05 -5.76
N GLY A 113 3.20 -21.26 -6.11
CA GLY A 113 4.10 -22.33 -6.56
C GLY A 113 4.93 -21.96 -7.78
N ARG A 114 4.31 -21.32 -8.79
CA ARG A 114 5.03 -20.84 -9.99
C ARG A 114 6.03 -19.72 -9.70
N LEU A 115 5.70 -18.81 -8.79
CA LEU A 115 6.60 -17.74 -8.37
C LEU A 115 7.87 -18.31 -7.72
N LEU A 116 7.70 -19.28 -6.82
CA LEU A 116 8.81 -19.90 -6.10
C LEU A 116 9.69 -20.78 -7.00
N ALA A 117 9.14 -21.36 -8.07
CA ALA A 117 9.91 -22.11 -9.07
C ALA A 117 10.70 -21.22 -10.05
N GLY A 118 10.38 -19.91 -10.10
CA GLY A 118 11.01 -18.95 -11.01
C GLY A 118 12.09 -18.09 -10.34
N ARG A 119 12.17 -16.82 -10.74
CA ARG A 119 12.96 -15.83 -10.00
C ARG A 119 12.21 -15.46 -8.72
N LYS A 120 12.67 -16.03 -7.61
CA LYS A 120 12.08 -15.85 -6.30
C LYS A 120 12.21 -14.40 -5.78
N PRO A 121 11.09 -13.74 -5.44
CA PRO A 121 11.12 -12.42 -4.80
C PRO A 121 11.54 -12.54 -3.33
N SER A 122 11.99 -11.43 -2.73
CA SER A 122 12.21 -11.37 -1.27
C SER A 122 10.95 -10.94 -0.51
N LEU A 123 9.98 -10.35 -1.21
CA LEU A 123 8.70 -9.89 -0.65
C LEU A 123 7.54 -10.25 -1.59
N VAL A 124 6.45 -10.75 -1.02
CA VAL A 124 5.17 -10.93 -1.72
C VAL A 124 4.10 -10.07 -1.07
N VAL A 125 3.42 -9.26 -1.88
CA VAL A 125 2.14 -8.63 -1.52
C VAL A 125 1.03 -9.52 -2.07
N TRP A 126 0.28 -10.18 -1.19
CA TRP A 126 -0.79 -11.09 -1.59
C TRP A 126 -2.17 -10.51 -1.30
N GLN A 127 -2.83 -10.07 -2.37
CA GLN A 127 -4.19 -9.55 -2.36
C GLN A 127 -5.20 -10.62 -2.73
N THR A 128 -6.18 -10.87 -1.84
CA THR A 128 -7.23 -11.86 -2.06
C THR A 128 -8.50 -11.62 -1.25
N GLY A 129 -9.49 -12.51 -1.34
CA GLY A 129 -10.67 -12.56 -0.47
C GLY A 129 -11.98 -12.01 -1.07
N THR A 130 -11.92 -11.16 -2.10
CA THR A 130 -13.16 -10.65 -2.75
C THR A 130 -13.92 -11.78 -3.46
N VAL A 131 -13.21 -12.66 -4.16
CA VAL A 131 -13.83 -13.78 -4.89
C VAL A 131 -14.37 -14.81 -3.91
N ASP A 132 -13.63 -15.07 -2.84
CA ASP A 132 -14.01 -15.97 -1.75
C ASP A 132 -15.34 -15.52 -1.12
N ALA A 133 -15.46 -14.23 -0.82
CA ALA A 133 -16.69 -13.64 -0.30
C ALA A 133 -17.86 -13.66 -1.29
N ILE A 134 -17.61 -13.34 -2.57
CA ILE A 134 -18.64 -13.42 -3.63
C ILE A 134 -19.19 -14.85 -3.77
N ARG A 135 -18.31 -15.85 -3.66
CA ARG A 135 -18.65 -17.27 -3.80
C ARG A 135 -19.15 -17.90 -2.51
N ALA A 136 -19.20 -17.15 -1.40
CA ALA A 136 -19.53 -17.65 -0.07
C ALA A 136 -18.70 -18.90 0.32
N ILE A 137 -17.40 -18.89 0.00
CA ILE A 137 -16.46 -19.92 0.48
C ILE A 137 -16.45 -19.90 2.00
N ASP A 138 -16.43 -21.06 2.66
CA ASP A 138 -16.36 -21.11 4.12
C ASP A 138 -15.17 -20.25 4.63
N PRO A 139 -15.37 -19.31 5.57
CA PRO A 139 -14.28 -18.51 6.13
C PRO A 139 -13.12 -19.34 6.70
N GLU A 140 -13.38 -20.54 7.20
CA GLU A 140 -12.34 -21.46 7.67
C GLU A 140 -11.54 -22.05 6.50
N GLU A 141 -12.21 -22.43 5.39
CA GLU A 141 -11.51 -22.87 4.17
C GLU A 141 -10.62 -21.75 3.59
N PHE A 142 -11.13 -20.51 3.63
CA PHE A 142 -10.36 -19.33 3.26
C PHE A 142 -9.15 -19.12 4.18
N ARG A 143 -9.32 -19.25 5.49
CA ARG A 143 -8.23 -19.18 6.47
C ARG A 143 -7.16 -20.22 6.14
N ASP A 144 -7.56 -21.47 5.97
CA ASP A 144 -6.63 -22.57 5.72
C ASP A 144 -5.83 -22.34 4.42
N ALA A 145 -6.46 -21.76 3.38
CA ALA A 145 -5.76 -21.38 2.15
C ALA A 145 -4.74 -20.25 2.37
N LEU A 146 -5.09 -19.23 3.14
CA LEU A 146 -4.14 -18.17 3.52
C LEU A 146 -2.97 -18.73 4.32
N GLU A 147 -3.23 -19.57 5.33
CA GLU A 147 -2.19 -20.17 6.16
C GLU A 147 -1.20 -20.98 5.33
N ARG A 148 -1.69 -21.88 4.47
CA ARG A 148 -0.83 -22.69 3.57
C ARG A 148 -0.01 -21.81 2.64
N GLY A 149 -0.61 -20.79 2.05
CA GLY A 149 0.09 -19.89 1.12
C GLY A 149 1.18 -19.06 1.81
N VAL A 150 0.87 -18.48 2.98
CA VAL A 150 1.83 -17.71 3.79
C VAL A 150 2.96 -18.61 4.27
N GLU A 151 2.63 -19.80 4.78
CA GLU A 151 3.62 -20.79 5.21
C GLU A 151 4.55 -21.20 4.08
N THR A 152 4.00 -21.48 2.90
CA THR A 152 4.79 -21.87 1.72
C THR A 152 5.79 -20.77 1.32
N LEU A 153 5.37 -19.50 1.36
CA LEU A 153 6.24 -18.36 1.09
C LEU A 153 7.33 -18.20 2.15
N GLN A 154 6.95 -18.23 3.43
CA GLN A 154 7.87 -18.04 4.55
C GLN A 154 8.87 -19.19 4.69
N ALA A 155 8.47 -20.43 4.42
CA ALA A 155 9.36 -21.59 4.40
C ALA A 155 10.44 -21.47 3.31
N GLN A 156 10.17 -20.66 2.29
CA GLN A 156 11.15 -20.28 1.29
C GLN A 156 11.87 -18.99 1.66
N GLY A 157 11.69 -18.37 2.82
CA GLY A 157 12.36 -17.11 3.13
C GLY A 157 11.91 -15.96 2.23
N VAL A 158 10.61 -15.80 2.10
CA VAL A 158 9.94 -14.68 1.43
C VAL A 158 9.08 -13.98 2.46
N ASP A 159 9.26 -12.68 2.63
CA ASP A 159 8.39 -11.87 3.48
C ASP A 159 7.00 -11.72 2.84
N VAL A 160 5.97 -11.61 3.67
CA VAL A 160 4.58 -11.53 3.20
C VAL A 160 3.89 -10.31 3.77
N VAL A 161 3.26 -9.55 2.87
CA VAL A 161 2.23 -8.56 3.19
C VAL A 161 0.91 -9.08 2.63
N LEU A 162 -0.02 -9.44 3.50
CA LEU A 162 -1.39 -9.74 3.11
C LEU A 162 -2.13 -8.44 2.80
N MET A 163 -3.04 -8.45 1.83
CA MET A 163 -3.92 -7.32 1.52
C MET A 163 -5.35 -7.80 1.30
N ASN A 164 -6.29 -7.24 2.06
CA ASN A 164 -7.68 -7.66 2.01
C ASN A 164 -8.48 -6.96 0.88
N MET A 165 -9.81 -7.11 0.92
CA MET A 165 -10.73 -6.71 -0.13
C MET A 165 -10.79 -5.18 -0.31
N GLN A 166 -11.36 -4.71 -1.42
CA GLN A 166 -11.65 -3.28 -1.59
C GLN A 166 -12.91 -2.94 -0.81
N PHE A 167 -12.95 -1.73 -0.27
CA PHE A 167 -14.19 -1.14 0.22
C PHE A 167 -14.97 -0.49 -0.91
N SER A 168 -16.29 -0.69 -0.91
CA SER A 168 -17.23 0.31 -1.40
C SER A 168 -18.52 0.16 -0.59
N PRO A 169 -19.28 1.24 -0.35
CA PRO A 169 -20.56 1.15 0.38
C PRO A 169 -21.54 0.16 -0.25
N ARG A 170 -21.51 0.03 -1.58
CA ARG A 170 -22.33 -0.93 -2.33
C ARG A 170 -21.87 -2.37 -2.12
N THR A 171 -20.57 -2.63 -2.11
CA THR A 171 -20.06 -4.00 -1.91
C THR A 171 -20.33 -4.46 -0.49
N GLU A 172 -20.11 -3.60 0.50
CA GLU A 172 -20.29 -3.94 1.92
C GLU A 172 -21.75 -4.24 2.27
N THR A 173 -22.72 -3.58 1.62
CA THR A 173 -24.15 -3.87 1.81
C THR A 173 -24.61 -5.18 1.14
N MET A 174 -23.91 -5.62 0.09
CA MET A 174 -24.31 -6.78 -0.72
C MET A 174 -23.53 -8.06 -0.39
N ILE A 175 -22.34 -7.94 0.18
CA ILE A 175 -21.40 -9.04 0.39
C ILE A 175 -20.83 -8.96 1.81
N SER A 176 -20.92 -10.05 2.56
CA SER A 176 -20.35 -10.15 3.90
C SER A 176 -18.81 -10.27 3.83
N LEU A 177 -18.12 -9.13 3.81
CA LEU A 177 -16.65 -9.08 3.78
C LEU A 177 -16.00 -9.30 5.15
N GLY A 178 -16.72 -8.98 6.24
CA GLY A 178 -16.23 -9.01 7.62
C GLY A 178 -15.55 -10.34 8.00
N PRO A 179 -16.23 -11.50 7.85
CA PRO A 179 -15.63 -12.79 8.19
C PRO A 179 -14.30 -13.07 7.48
N TYR A 180 -14.15 -12.68 6.21
CA TYR A 180 -12.90 -12.89 5.46
C TYR A 180 -11.81 -11.90 5.87
N ALA A 181 -12.17 -10.65 6.15
CA ALA A 181 -11.22 -9.66 6.66
C ALA A 181 -10.66 -10.08 8.04
N ASP A 182 -11.51 -10.63 8.91
CA ASP A 182 -11.13 -11.10 10.23
C ASP A 182 -10.23 -12.34 10.16
N GLN A 183 -10.56 -13.31 9.31
CA GLN A 183 -9.69 -14.47 9.08
C GLN A 183 -8.33 -14.06 8.52
N MET A 184 -8.27 -13.09 7.59
CA MET A 184 -6.99 -12.58 7.10
C MET A 184 -6.16 -11.89 8.19
N ARG A 185 -6.81 -11.12 9.07
CA ARG A 185 -6.14 -10.50 10.24
C ARG A 185 -5.61 -11.55 11.20
N PHE A 186 -6.39 -12.59 11.46
CA PHE A 186 -5.97 -13.72 12.29
C PHE A 186 -4.73 -14.41 11.73
N VAL A 187 -4.73 -14.76 10.45
CA VAL A 187 -3.56 -15.40 9.79
C VAL A 187 -2.34 -14.49 9.78
N ALA A 188 -2.52 -13.18 9.51
CA ALA A 188 -1.44 -12.21 9.55
C ALA A 188 -0.73 -12.23 10.91
N LEU A 189 -1.50 -12.20 12.01
CA LEU A 189 -0.96 -12.27 13.37
C LEU A 189 -0.32 -13.62 13.67
N GLN A 190 -1.01 -14.73 13.39
CA GLN A 190 -0.53 -16.09 13.68
C GLN A 190 0.78 -16.41 12.95
N ARG A 191 0.93 -15.94 11.71
CA ARG A 191 2.12 -16.18 10.89
C ARG A 191 3.15 -15.06 10.96
N SER A 192 2.94 -14.03 11.79
CA SER A 192 3.82 -12.85 11.85
C SER A 192 4.05 -12.22 10.46
N ALA A 193 3.00 -12.19 9.63
CA ALA A 193 2.98 -11.51 8.35
C ALA A 193 2.33 -10.13 8.51
N ASN A 194 2.80 -9.13 7.78
CA ASN A 194 2.18 -7.81 7.82
C ASN A 194 0.84 -7.83 7.06
N LEU A 195 -0.10 -6.98 7.47
CA LEU A 195 -1.39 -6.80 6.81
C LEU A 195 -1.53 -5.34 6.37
N PHE A 196 -1.76 -5.13 5.08
CA PHE A 196 -2.31 -3.89 4.57
C PHE A 196 -3.84 -4.00 4.53
N ASP A 197 -4.51 -3.43 5.53
CA ASP A 197 -5.98 -3.46 5.66
C ASP A 197 -6.62 -2.45 4.68
N ARG A 198 -6.60 -2.80 3.38
CA ARG A 198 -7.17 -1.99 2.29
C ARG A 198 -8.64 -1.68 2.53
N LEU A 199 -9.40 -2.63 3.07
CA LEU A 199 -10.81 -2.45 3.39
C LEU A 199 -10.99 -1.30 4.38
N ALA A 200 -10.25 -1.30 5.49
CA ALA A 200 -10.32 -0.25 6.49
C ALA A 200 -9.77 1.09 5.99
N VAL A 201 -8.66 1.09 5.25
CA VAL A 201 -8.07 2.29 4.62
C VAL A 201 -9.07 2.99 3.69
N MET A 202 -9.69 2.22 2.79
CA MET A 202 -10.64 2.80 1.85
C MET A 202 -11.94 3.24 2.54
N LYS A 203 -12.37 2.55 3.60
CA LYS A 203 -13.51 2.96 4.42
C LYS A 203 -13.25 4.30 5.13
N ASP A 204 -12.07 4.46 5.72
CA ASP A 204 -11.64 5.73 6.36
C ASP A 204 -11.65 6.89 5.36
N TRP A 205 -11.10 6.69 4.15
CA TRP A 205 -11.16 7.70 3.09
C TRP A 205 -12.59 8.08 2.67
N ASN A 206 -13.48 7.11 2.59
CA ASN A 206 -14.89 7.38 2.25
C ASN A 206 -15.60 8.13 3.37
N GLU A 207 -15.41 7.73 4.62
CA GLU A 207 -16.04 8.38 5.78
C GLU A 207 -15.54 9.82 5.98
N ARG A 208 -14.28 10.10 5.63
CA ARG A 208 -13.69 11.44 5.65
C ARG A 208 -14.05 12.30 4.43
N GLY A 209 -14.61 11.69 3.38
CA GLY A 209 -14.89 12.37 2.11
C GLY A 209 -13.67 12.63 1.22
N THR A 210 -12.53 11.99 1.51
CA THR A 210 -11.31 12.04 0.68
C THR A 210 -11.56 11.44 -0.70
N PHE A 211 -12.25 10.29 -0.74
CA PHE A 211 -12.72 9.66 -1.97
C PHE A 211 -14.19 9.30 -1.83
N ASP A 212 -15.03 9.73 -2.78
CA ASP A 212 -16.41 9.26 -2.86
C ASP A 212 -16.44 7.88 -3.52
N LEU A 213 -16.35 6.84 -2.69
CA LEU A 213 -16.37 5.45 -3.13
C LEU A 213 -17.79 4.90 -3.30
N SER A 214 -18.81 5.73 -3.07
CA SER A 214 -20.22 5.36 -3.25
C SER A 214 -20.66 5.42 -4.71
N VAL A 215 -19.98 6.24 -5.53
CA VAL A 215 -20.32 6.48 -6.93
C VAL A 215 -19.45 5.64 -7.86
N GLU A 216 -20.09 4.89 -8.75
CA GLU A 216 -19.43 4.21 -9.86
C GLU A 216 -18.99 5.25 -10.90
N THR A 217 -17.81 5.83 -10.72
CA THR A 217 -17.29 6.86 -11.62
C THR A 217 -16.81 6.26 -12.93
N ARG A 218 -17.23 6.84 -14.06
CA ARG A 218 -16.68 6.54 -15.39
C ARG A 218 -15.31 7.17 -15.62
N LYS A 219 -14.84 8.01 -14.69
CA LYS A 219 -13.54 8.68 -14.78
C LYS A 219 -12.49 7.79 -14.11
N ILE A 220 -11.55 7.28 -14.90
CA ILE A 220 -10.42 6.46 -14.43
C ILE A 220 -9.53 7.19 -13.43
N ASP A 221 -9.62 8.53 -13.35
CA ASP A 221 -8.71 9.34 -12.56
C ASP A 221 -8.87 9.12 -11.06
N MET A 222 -10.09 9.09 -10.52
CA MET A 222 -10.28 8.79 -9.08
C MET A 222 -9.76 7.41 -8.71
N ALA A 223 -10.00 6.40 -9.56
CA ALA A 223 -9.46 5.07 -9.33
C ALA A 223 -7.93 5.09 -9.35
N ALA A 224 -7.32 5.81 -10.29
CA ALA A 224 -5.87 5.98 -10.34
C ALA A 224 -5.32 6.72 -9.10
N ASP A 225 -6.04 7.71 -8.56
CA ASP A 225 -5.63 8.41 -7.34
C ASP A 225 -5.68 7.49 -6.13
N VAL A 226 -6.74 6.69 -5.99
CA VAL A 226 -6.84 5.63 -4.97
C VAL A 226 -5.68 4.64 -5.11
N HIS A 227 -5.36 4.20 -6.33
CA HIS A 227 -4.23 3.30 -6.58
C HIS A 227 -2.87 3.93 -6.26
N ALA A 228 -2.69 5.22 -6.55
CA ALA A 228 -1.50 5.97 -6.17
C ALA A 228 -1.35 6.03 -4.65
N CYS A 229 -2.44 6.30 -3.92
CA CYS A 229 -2.44 6.27 -2.47
C CYS A 229 -2.11 4.90 -1.88
N ILE A 230 -2.74 3.84 -2.39
CA ILE A 230 -2.44 2.47 -1.97
C ILE A 230 -0.96 2.16 -2.21
N GLY A 231 -0.41 2.52 -3.37
CA GLY A 231 1.01 2.31 -3.68
C GLY A 231 1.95 3.00 -2.67
N ARG A 232 1.66 4.27 -2.32
CA ARG A 232 2.46 5.04 -1.34
C ARG A 232 2.35 4.47 0.08
N LEU A 233 1.14 4.19 0.56
CA LEU A 233 0.94 3.65 1.90
C LEU A 233 1.52 2.24 2.04
N LEU A 234 1.41 1.42 0.99
CA LEU A 234 2.02 0.10 0.98
C LEU A 234 3.55 0.18 0.97
N ALA A 235 4.15 1.13 0.25
CA ALA A 235 5.59 1.38 0.31
C ALA A 235 6.03 1.81 1.72
N ARG A 236 5.24 2.67 2.39
CA ARG A 236 5.49 3.07 3.79
C ARG A 236 5.51 1.86 4.72
N LEU A 237 4.47 1.02 4.65
CA LEU A 237 4.38 -0.23 5.41
C LEU A 237 5.62 -1.13 5.18
N VAL A 238 6.05 -1.26 3.92
CA VAL A 238 7.21 -2.07 3.56
C VAL A 238 8.50 -1.51 4.13
N VAL A 239 8.74 -0.21 4.01
CA VAL A 239 9.92 0.45 4.55
C VAL A 239 9.97 0.37 6.07
N GLU A 240 8.84 0.56 6.76
CA GLU A 240 8.74 0.38 8.21
C GLU A 240 9.12 -1.04 8.61
N GLY A 241 8.54 -2.07 7.96
CA GLY A 241 8.84 -3.46 8.29
C GLY A 241 10.28 -3.88 7.98
N ILE A 242 10.90 -3.30 6.96
CA ILE A 242 12.34 -3.48 6.68
C ILE A 242 13.21 -2.88 7.79
N ALA A 243 12.77 -1.78 8.40
CA ALA A 243 13.50 -1.09 9.46
C ALA A 243 13.30 -1.71 10.86
N LEU A 244 12.26 -2.53 11.04
CA LEU A 244 12.01 -3.21 12.32
C LEU A 244 13.12 -4.22 12.64
N PRO A 245 13.60 -4.28 13.89
CA PRO A 245 14.61 -5.24 14.30
C PRO A 245 14.03 -6.66 14.30
N THR A 246 14.82 -7.64 13.86
CA THR A 246 14.51 -9.05 14.07
C THR A 246 14.84 -9.43 15.52
N SER A 247 13.98 -10.25 16.14
CA SER A 247 14.23 -10.76 17.49
C SER A 247 15.53 -11.57 17.51
N GLY A 248 16.62 -10.97 18.00
CA GLY A 248 17.97 -11.53 17.96
C GLY A 248 19.07 -10.53 17.59
N GLN A 249 18.72 -9.38 16.98
CA GLN A 249 19.63 -8.25 16.80
C GLN A 249 19.33 -7.18 17.85
N THR A 250 19.90 -7.32 19.04
CA THR A 250 20.10 -6.15 19.91
C THR A 250 21.07 -5.21 19.20
N ALA A 251 20.63 -3.97 18.97
CA ALA A 251 21.47 -2.90 18.49
C ALA A 251 22.74 -2.85 19.37
N LYS A 252 23.89 -3.03 18.72
CA LYS A 252 25.20 -2.92 19.36
C LYS A 252 25.77 -1.54 19.07
#